data_AF-A0A2T0N2J3-F1
#
_entry.id   AF-A0A2T0N2J3-F1
#
_cell.length_a   1.000
_cell.length_b   1.000
_cell.length_c   1.000
_cell.angle_alpha   90.00
_cell.angle_beta   90.00
_cell.angle_gamma   90.00
#
_symmetry.space_group_name_H-M   'P 1'
#
loop_
_entity.id
_entity.type
_entity.pdbx_description
1 polymer ?
#
loop_
_entity_poly.entity_id
_entity_poly.type
_entity_poly.pdbx_seq_one_letter_code
_entity_poly.pdbx_strand_id
1 'polypeptide(L)'
;MFMKNPGRLPPAEQRIAAEKALMEAAREYYEAIEEPTRKFQQALAAAAGPPEGVPGSDKKSLVTRRRMVEITKAADPQGEGFTLYTILRVVSALTAKDDDGDE
;
A
#
# COMPACT_ATOMS: atom_id res chain seq x y z
N MET A 1 4.27 44.45 -4.25
CA MET A 1 4.45 43.86 -5.59
C MET A 1 4.93 42.42 -5.41
N PHE A 2 4.06 41.43 -5.65
CA PHE A 2 4.46 40.03 -5.69
C PHE A 2 5.16 39.79 -7.03
N MET A 3 6.49 39.75 -7.04
CA MET A 3 7.24 39.26 -8.19
C MET A 3 6.93 37.77 -8.33
N LYS A 4 5.90 37.43 -9.11
CA LYS A 4 5.75 36.10 -9.71
C LYS A 4 7.06 35.86 -10.45
N ASN A 5 7.95 35.06 -9.87
CA ASN A 5 9.14 34.64 -10.58
C ASN A 5 8.64 33.85 -11.79
N PRO A 6 8.74 34.37 -13.04
CA PRO A 6 8.19 33.70 -14.20
C PRO A 6 9.23 32.67 -14.61
N GLY A 7 9.55 31.73 -13.70
CA GLY A 7 10.63 30.77 -13.85
C GLY A 7 10.51 30.15 -15.23
N ARG A 8 11.46 30.48 -16.11
CA ARG A 8 11.43 30.05 -17.50
C ARG A 8 11.40 28.53 -17.46
N LEU A 9 10.36 27.94 -18.05
CA LEU A 9 10.24 26.49 -18.11
C LEU A 9 11.55 25.92 -18.67
N PRO A 10 12.09 24.83 -18.07
CA PRO A 10 13.25 24.15 -18.62
C PRO A 10 13.01 23.78 -20.09
N PRO A 11 14.07 23.67 -20.92
CA PRO A 11 13.94 23.28 -22.32
C PRO A 11 13.08 22.03 -22.49
N ALA A 12 12.21 22.01 -23.51
CA ALA A 12 11.24 20.93 -23.70
C ALA A 12 11.91 19.55 -23.80
N GLU A 13 13.05 19.47 -24.47
CA GLU A 13 13.85 18.23 -24.59
C GLU A 13 14.34 17.71 -23.24
N GLN A 14 14.76 18.60 -22.33
CA GLN A 14 15.18 18.21 -20.97
C GLN A 14 14.01 17.68 -20.15
N ARG A 15 12.81 18.27 -20.30
CA ARG A 15 11.61 17.79 -19.63
C ARG A 15 11.21 16.40 -20.13
N ILE A 16 11.18 16.20 -21.45
CA ILE A 16 10.85 14.90 -22.05
C ILE A 16 11.86 13.83 -21.63
N ALA A 17 13.16 14.16 -21.64
CA ALA A 17 14.20 13.23 -21.18
C ALA A 17 14.04 12.88 -19.69
N ALA A 18 13.73 13.86 -18.84
CA ALA A 18 13.50 13.64 -17.41
C ALA A 18 12.24 12.81 -17.15
N GLU A 19 11.14 13.07 -17.86
CA GLU A 19 9.91 12.28 -17.79
C GLU A 19 10.14 10.84 -18.20
N LYS A 20 10.89 10.61 -19.29
CA LYS A 20 11.25 9.26 -19.73
C LYS A 20 12.10 8.52 -18.70
N ALA A 21 13.14 9.16 -18.18
CA ALA A 21 14.00 8.56 -17.16
C ALA A 21 13.21 8.25 -15.87
N LEU A 22 12.30 9.14 -15.46
CA LEU A 22 11.42 8.91 -14.32
C LEU A 22 10.47 7.75 -14.56
N MET A 23 9.88 7.64 -15.75
CA MET A 23 8.98 6.55 -16.11
C MET A 23 9.71 5.19 -16.10
N GLU A 24 10.93 5.13 -16.63
CA GLU A 24 11.77 3.93 -16.62
C GLU A 24 12.11 3.51 -15.19
N ALA A 25 12.59 4.45 -14.36
CA ALA A 25 12.90 4.19 -12.96
C ALA A 25 11.66 3.78 -12.14
N ALA A 26 10.51 4.42 -12.38
CA ALA A 26 9.26 4.07 -11.73
C ALA A 26 8.82 2.65 -12.10
N ARG A 27 8.95 2.27 -13.38
CA ARG A 27 8.62 0.91 -13.83
C ARG A 27 9.49 -0.13 -13.14
N GLU A 28 10.80 0.05 -13.15
CA GLU A 28 11.74 -0.86 -12.49
C GLU A 28 11.46 -0.98 -10.99
N TYR A 29 11.18 0.15 -10.33
CA TYR A 29 10.81 0.17 -8.92
C TYR A 29 9.53 -0.63 -8.66
N TYR A 30 8.44 -0.33 -9.38
CA TYR A 30 7.16 -0.99 -9.16
C TYR A 30 7.19 -2.49 -9.51
N GLU A 31 7.93 -2.88 -10.54
CA GLU A 31 8.17 -4.28 -10.87
C GLU A 31 8.94 -4.99 -9.75
N ALA A 32 9.99 -4.37 -9.20
CA ALA A 32 10.77 -4.94 -8.10
C ALA A 32 9.96 -5.11 -6.80
N ILE A 33 8.99 -4.23 -6.53
CA ILE A 33 8.20 -4.28 -5.29
C ILE A 33 6.85 -5.00 -5.44
N GLU A 34 6.41 -5.37 -6.65
CA GLU A 34 5.11 -5.98 -6.90
C GLU A 34 4.89 -7.24 -6.06
N GLU A 35 5.81 -8.21 -6.17
CA GLU A 35 5.76 -9.49 -5.47
C GLU A 35 5.83 -9.35 -3.93
N PRO A 36 6.82 -8.62 -3.37
CA PRO A 36 6.84 -8.34 -1.93
C PRO A 36 5.57 -7.66 -1.43
N THR A 37 5.06 -6.67 -2.17
CA THR A 37 3.85 -5.94 -1.80
C THR A 37 2.65 -6.87 -1.77
N ARG A 38 2.48 -7.73 -2.78
CA ARG A 38 1.40 -8.71 -2.83
C ARG A 38 1.44 -9.67 -1.64
N LYS A 39 2.61 -10.26 -1.35
CA LYS A 39 2.78 -11.17 -0.21
C LYS A 39 2.48 -10.50 1.12
N PHE A 40 2.95 -9.26 1.29
CA PHE A 40 2.69 -8.49 2.48
C PHE A 40 1.19 -8.18 2.67
N GLN A 41 0.50 -7.78 1.61
CA GLN A 41 -0.94 -7.53 1.65
C GLN A 41 -1.75 -8.80 1.95
N GLN A 42 -1.37 -9.95 1.39
CA GLN A 42 -1.97 -11.25 1.73
C GLN A 42 -1.76 -11.59 3.21
N ALA A 43 -0.57 -11.36 3.76
CA ALA A 43 -0.31 -11.58 5.19
C ALA A 43 -1.17 -10.66 6.08
N LEU A 44 -1.39 -9.41 5.68
CA LEU A 44 -2.32 -8.51 6.37
C LEU A 44 -3.75 -9.04 6.36
N ALA A 45 -4.25 -9.51 5.20
CA ALA A 45 -5.58 -10.08 5.08
C ALA A 45 -5.75 -11.35 5.93
N ALA A 46 -4.80 -12.28 5.84
CA ALA A 46 -4.82 -13.51 6.63
C ALA A 46 -4.82 -13.22 8.14
N ALA A 47 -3.96 -12.31 8.60
CA ALA A 47 -3.95 -11.89 10.00
C ALA A 47 -5.24 -11.14 10.41
N ALA A 48 -5.95 -10.55 9.45
CA ALA A 48 -7.19 -9.83 9.70
C ALA A 48 -8.42 -10.75 9.77
N GLY A 49 -8.30 -11.97 9.25
CA GLY A 49 -9.35 -12.98 9.16
C GLY A 49 -9.76 -13.58 10.51
N PRO A 50 -10.91 -14.27 10.54
CA PRO A 50 -11.44 -14.90 11.74
C PRO A 50 -10.61 -16.12 12.15
N PRO A 51 -10.47 -16.41 13.46
CA PRO A 51 -9.86 -17.65 13.91
C PRO A 51 -10.71 -18.87 13.52
N GLU A 52 -10.07 -19.86 12.88
CA GLU A 52 -10.71 -21.11 12.50
C GLU A 52 -11.26 -21.89 13.70
N GLY A 53 -12.40 -22.55 13.52
CA GLY A 53 -12.98 -23.46 14.50
C GLY A 53 -13.58 -22.81 15.76
N VAL A 54 -13.61 -21.47 15.85
CA VAL A 54 -14.20 -20.76 16.99
C VAL A 54 -15.62 -20.28 16.65
N PRO A 55 -16.68 -20.72 17.36
CA PRO A 55 -18.04 -20.24 17.12
C PRO A 55 -18.19 -18.73 17.33
N GLY A 56 -18.87 -18.04 16.41
CA GLY A 56 -19.07 -16.58 16.45
C GLY A 56 -17.79 -15.76 16.23
N SER A 57 -16.80 -16.36 15.54
CA SER A 57 -15.53 -15.72 15.21
C SER A 57 -15.54 -14.94 13.90
N ASP A 58 -16.61 -15.04 13.11
CA ASP A 58 -16.86 -14.31 11.86
C ASP A 58 -16.63 -12.80 12.00
N LYS A 59 -16.79 -12.26 13.22
CA LYS A 59 -16.60 -10.83 13.54
C LYS A 59 -15.29 -10.53 14.28
N LYS A 60 -14.45 -11.53 14.49
CA LYS A 60 -13.19 -11.44 15.24
C LYS A 60 -12.01 -11.57 14.29
N SER A 61 -10.84 -11.18 14.77
CA SER A 61 -9.63 -11.14 13.97
C SER A 61 -8.48 -11.77 14.72
N LEU A 62 -7.63 -12.52 14.03
CA LEU A 62 -6.42 -13.11 14.60
C LEU A 62 -5.47 -12.03 15.14
N VAL A 63 -5.32 -10.93 14.40
CA VAL A 63 -4.59 -9.73 14.83
C VAL A 63 -5.49 -8.51 14.69
N THR A 64 -5.57 -7.69 15.73
CA THR A 64 -6.35 -6.45 15.69
C THR A 64 -5.69 -5.46 14.72
N ARG A 65 -6.50 -4.62 14.06
CA ARG A 65 -5.99 -3.66 13.07
C ARG A 65 -5.03 -2.65 13.71
N ARG A 66 -5.27 -2.27 14.98
CA ARG A 66 -4.34 -1.43 15.76
C ARG A 66 -3.00 -2.11 15.99
N ARG A 67 -2.99 -3.41 16.33
CA ARG A 67 -1.75 -4.16 16.50
C ARG A 67 -0.98 -4.30 15.20
N MET A 68 -1.66 -4.42 14.06
CA MET A 68 -1.01 -4.41 12.75
C MET A 68 -0.31 -3.07 12.46
N VAL A 69 -0.92 -1.93 12.81
CA VAL A 69 -0.26 -0.61 12.73
C VAL A 69 1.05 -0.62 13.52
N GLU A 70 1.02 -1.10 14.76
CA GLU A 70 2.22 -1.16 15.61
C GLU A 70 3.32 -2.05 15.03
N ILE A 71 2.94 -3.22 14.49
CA ILE A 71 3.89 -4.16 13.86
C ILE A 71 4.54 -3.52 12.64
N THR A 72 3.73 -2.92 11.74
CA THR A 72 4.26 -2.27 10.52
C THR A 72 5.13 -1.08 10.84
N LYS A 73 4.77 -0.29 11.86
CA LYS A 73 5.59 0.82 12.35
C LYS A 73 6.92 0.36 12.94
N ALA A 74 6.93 -0.75 13.67
CA ALA A 74 8.16 -1.31 14.24
C ALA A 74 9.09 -1.92 13.18
N ALA A 75 8.53 -2.40 12.07
CA ALA A 75 9.29 -2.99 10.98
C ALA A 75 9.83 -1.94 9.98
N ASP A 76 9.25 -0.75 9.94
CA ASP A 76 9.68 0.34 9.05
C ASP A 76 10.92 1.08 9.62
N PRO A 77 12.05 1.12 8.90
CA PRO A 77 13.26 1.85 9.31
C PRO A 77 13.05 3.35 9.55
N GLN A 78 12.06 3.97 8.89
CA GLN A 78 11.72 5.39 9.05
C GLN A 78 10.63 5.62 10.10
N GLY A 79 9.97 4.55 10.56
CA GLY A 79 8.96 4.59 11.61
C GLY A 79 7.61 5.20 11.19
N GLU A 80 7.34 5.32 9.89
CA GLU A 80 6.04 5.79 9.40
C GLU A 80 5.02 4.66 9.45
N GLY A 81 5.40 3.46 9.01
CA GLY A 81 4.56 2.26 9.01
C GLY A 81 3.26 2.45 8.20
N PHE A 82 2.32 1.51 8.36
CA PHE A 82 0.99 1.67 7.74
C PHE A 82 0.02 2.32 8.71
N THR A 83 -0.74 3.31 8.23
CA THR A 83 -1.84 3.89 9.00
C THR A 83 -2.99 2.90 9.15
N LEU A 84 -3.84 3.10 10.16
CA LEU A 84 -5.05 2.31 10.34
C LEU A 84 -5.94 2.34 9.08
N TYR A 85 -6.06 3.51 8.43
CA TYR A 85 -6.82 3.66 7.19
C TYR A 85 -6.25 2.80 6.06
N THR A 86 -4.92 2.80 5.89
CA THR A 86 -4.24 1.97 4.88
C THR A 86 -4.53 0.49 5.11
N ILE A 87 -4.43 0.02 6.37
CA ILE A 87 -4.70 -1.38 6.71
C ILE A 87 -6.15 -1.76 6.42
N LEU A 88 -7.11 -0.92 6.82
CA LEU A 88 -8.54 -1.15 6.55
C LEU A 88 -8.82 -1.26 5.05
N ARG A 89 -8.22 -0.38 4.24
CA ARG A 89 -8.38 -0.40 2.79
C ARG A 89 -7.81 -1.68 2.17
N VAL A 90 -6.61 -2.09 2.56
CA VAL A 90 -5.96 -3.31 2.04
C VAL A 90 -6.78 -4.55 2.37
N VAL A 91 -7.19 -4.68 3.64
CA VAL A 91 -8.00 -5.83 4.08
C VAL A 91 -9.31 -5.86 3.32
N SER A 92 -10.04 -4.73 3.25
CA SER A 92 -11.33 -4.69 2.55
C SER A 92 -11.21 -5.00 1.06
N ALA A 93 -10.15 -4.53 0.39
CA ALA A 93 -9.97 -4.76 -1.04
C ALA A 93 -9.63 -6.23 -1.37
N LEU A 94 -9.05 -6.96 -0.42
CA LEU A 94 -8.72 -8.37 -0.60
C LEU A 94 -9.89 -9.27 -0.21
N THR A 95 -10.55 -9.01 0.91
CA THR A 95 -11.69 -9.83 1.34
C THR A 95 -12.91 -9.66 0.43
N ALA A 96 -13.14 -8.47 -0.15
CA ALA A 96 -14.23 -8.28 -1.10
C ALA A 96 -14.03 -9.04 -2.42
N LYS A 97 -12.77 -9.31 -2.82
CA LYS A 97 -12.47 -10.11 -4.02
C LYS A 97 -12.69 -11.60 -3.81
N ASP A 98 -12.66 -12.07 -2.57
CA ASP A 98 -12.91 -13.46 -2.23
C ASP A 98 -14.43 -13.77 -2.20
N ASP A 99 -15.28 -12.74 -2.04
CA ASP A 99 -16.75 -12.89 -2.02
C ASP A 99 -17.40 -12.88 -3.43
N ASP A 100 -16.73 -12.36 -4.47
CA ASP A 100 -17.23 -12.29 -5.85
C ASP A 100 -16.95 -13.59 -6.67
N GLY A 101 -16.60 -14.70 -6.00
CA GLY A 101 -16.07 -15.93 -6.61
C GLY A 101 -17.01 -17.14 -6.70
N ASP A 102 -18.32 -16.99 -6.44
CA ASP A 102 -19.28 -18.12 -6.31
C ASP A 102 -20.63 -17.91 -7.06
N GLU A 103 -20.59 -17.49 -8.34
CA GLU A 103 -21.74 -17.65 -9.28
C GLU A 103 -21.39 -18.49 -10.52
#